data_AF-F0GI79-F1
#
_entry.id   AF-F0GI79-F1
#
_cell.length_a   1.000
_cell.length_b   1.000
_cell.length_c   1.000
_cell.angle_alpha   90.00
_cell.angle_beta   90.00
_cell.angle_gamma   90.00
#
_symmetry.space_group_name_H-M   'P 1'
#
loop_
_entity.id
_entity.type
_entity.pdbx_description
1 polymer ?
#
loop_
_entity_poly.entity_id
_entity_poly.type
_entity_poly.pdbx_seq_one_letter_code
_entity_poly.pdbx_strand_id
1 'polypeptide(L)'
;MRWFGLLSLAAATALVVTACGGGDGGSGNGNGGGSGSGSGSGSGSGASGNTANTATITVGTGVSNVINIPTVSVTICAPGTSNCQVVDHVLVDTASYGLRLPGPP
;
A
#
# COMPACT_ATOMS: atom_id res chain seq x y z
N MET A 1 19.40 18.83 -52.10
CA MET A 1 18.35 19.56 -51.35
C MET A 1 17.09 18.71 -51.38
N ARG A 2 16.41 18.47 -50.25
CA ARG A 2 15.24 17.56 -50.08
C ARG A 2 15.51 16.13 -49.62
N TRP A 3 16.56 15.91 -48.83
CA TRP A 3 16.63 14.76 -47.91
C TRP A 3 17.37 15.13 -46.62
N PHE A 4 17.06 16.29 -46.06
CA PHE A 4 17.56 16.71 -44.75
C PHE A 4 16.42 17.08 -43.78
N GLY A 5 15.18 16.71 -44.11
CA GLY A 5 13.99 17.14 -43.37
C GLY A 5 13.45 16.16 -42.31
N LEU A 6 13.99 14.93 -42.23
CA LEU A 6 13.47 13.89 -41.33
C LEU A 6 14.45 13.49 -40.23
N LEU A 7 15.55 14.24 -40.07
CA LEU A 7 16.56 14.00 -39.03
C LEU A 7 16.66 15.18 -38.04
N SER A 8 15.53 15.84 -37.73
CA SER A 8 15.47 16.96 -36.77
C SER A 8 14.42 16.78 -35.67
N LEU A 9 13.89 15.57 -35.47
CA LEU A 9 12.84 15.32 -34.46
C LEU A 9 13.18 14.15 -33.52
N ALA A 10 14.45 14.02 -33.12
CA ALA A 10 14.88 12.95 -32.19
C ALA A 10 15.92 13.40 -31.13
N ALA A 11 16.20 14.70 -31.00
CA ALA A 11 17.26 15.20 -30.12
C ALA A 11 16.80 16.17 -29.01
N ALA A 12 15.50 16.28 -28.73
CA ALA A 12 14.97 17.28 -27.79
C ALA A 12 14.08 16.73 -26.66
N THR A 13 14.11 15.42 -26.38
CA THR A 13 13.30 14.78 -25.31
C THR A 13 14.15 13.95 -24.34
N ALA A 14 15.37 14.39 -24.02
CA ALA A 14 16.30 13.67 -23.15
C ALA A 14 16.80 14.47 -21.92
N LEU A 15 15.98 15.36 -21.35
CA LEU A 15 16.44 16.25 -20.27
C LEU A 15 15.52 16.40 -19.04
N VAL A 16 14.62 15.46 -18.73
CA VAL A 16 13.80 15.57 -17.50
C VAL A 16 13.53 14.23 -16.81
N VAL A 17 14.54 13.52 -16.30
CA VAL A 17 14.41 12.64 -15.11
C VAL A 17 15.76 12.48 -14.40
N THR A 18 16.18 13.48 -13.63
CA THR A 18 17.13 13.27 -12.51
C THR A 18 16.70 14.12 -11.33
N ALA A 19 15.57 13.75 -10.72
CA ALA A 19 15.14 14.28 -9.43
C ALA A 19 14.47 13.17 -8.63
N CYS A 20 15.24 12.15 -8.27
CA CYS A 20 15.02 11.33 -7.07
C CYS A 20 16.30 10.51 -6.82
N GLY A 21 17.31 11.16 -6.23
CA GLY A 21 18.55 10.53 -5.79
C GLY A 21 19.02 11.25 -4.55
N GLY A 22 18.50 10.83 -3.39
CA GLY A 22 18.88 11.36 -2.09
C GLY A 22 20.32 10.99 -1.75
N GLY A 23 21.03 11.95 -1.16
CA GLY A 23 22.34 11.73 -0.54
C GLY A 23 22.21 11.89 0.97
N ASP A 24 22.34 10.79 1.70
CA ASP A 24 22.57 10.76 3.14
C ASP A 24 24.09 10.73 3.38
N GLY A 25 24.61 11.88 3.83
CA GLY A 25 25.99 12.01 4.28
C GLY A 25 26.19 11.24 5.58
N GLY A 26 26.89 10.11 5.51
CA GLY A 26 27.30 9.35 6.66
C GLY A 26 28.44 10.02 7.43
N SER A 27 28.28 10.15 8.75
CA SER A 27 29.37 10.13 9.75
C SER A 27 28.76 9.96 11.14
N GLY A 28 28.87 8.76 11.71
CA GLY A 28 28.44 8.44 13.06
C GLY A 28 28.72 6.98 13.42
N ASN A 29 29.91 6.73 13.95
CA ASN A 29 30.38 5.42 14.43
C ASN A 29 29.41 4.76 15.42
N GLY A 30 29.16 3.45 15.26
CA GLY A 30 28.45 2.65 16.25
C GLY A 30 28.33 1.17 15.90
N ASN A 31 29.34 0.39 16.30
CA ASN A 31 29.34 -1.02 16.69
C ASN A 31 28.48 -2.06 15.92
N GLY A 32 29.18 -2.98 15.25
CA GLY A 32 29.09 -4.41 15.58
C GLY A 32 28.07 -5.29 14.82
N GLY A 33 28.58 -5.98 13.78
CA GLY A 33 28.48 -7.44 13.64
C GLY A 33 27.13 -8.10 13.31
N GLY A 34 27.05 -8.74 12.14
CA GLY A 34 26.11 -9.84 11.90
C GLY A 34 25.69 -10.03 10.44
N SER A 35 26.48 -10.78 9.68
CA SER A 35 26.09 -11.28 8.35
C SER A 35 24.98 -12.33 8.47
N GLY A 36 23.91 -12.19 7.69
CA GLY A 36 22.87 -13.20 7.53
C GLY A 36 22.14 -13.02 6.21
N SER A 37 22.61 -13.72 5.16
CA SER A 37 21.90 -13.88 3.90
C SER A 37 20.72 -14.83 4.10
N GLY A 38 19.50 -14.35 3.85
CA GLY A 38 18.26 -15.14 3.88
C GLY A 38 17.28 -14.64 2.82
N SER A 39 16.92 -15.55 1.93
CA SER A 39 16.22 -15.36 0.66
C SER A 39 14.81 -14.76 0.77
N GLY A 40 14.35 -14.21 -0.37
CA GLY A 40 13.13 -13.45 -0.53
C GLY A 40 11.85 -14.10 0.01
N SER A 41 11.06 -13.27 0.68
CA SER A 41 9.61 -13.29 0.63
C SER A 41 9.18 -11.85 0.80
N GLY A 42 8.77 -11.22 -0.31
CA GLY A 42 8.19 -9.89 -0.31
C GLY A 42 6.78 -9.94 0.29
N SER A 43 6.67 -10.27 1.57
CA SER A 43 5.53 -9.85 2.36
C SER A 43 5.71 -8.35 2.54
N GLY A 44 4.99 -7.56 1.73
CA GLY A 44 4.85 -6.15 1.98
C GLY A 44 4.48 -6.00 3.45
N SER A 45 5.41 -5.46 4.24
CA SER A 45 5.15 -5.10 5.62
C SER A 45 4.16 -3.94 5.55
N GLY A 46 2.88 -4.27 5.36
CA GLY A 46 1.79 -3.33 5.51
C GLY A 46 1.99 -2.68 6.87
N ALA A 47 2.00 -1.35 6.89
CA ALA A 47 2.36 -0.56 8.06
C ALA A 47 1.70 -1.15 9.33
N SER A 48 2.47 -1.90 10.11
CA SER A 48 2.01 -2.58 11.32
C SER A 48 1.81 -1.59 12.47
N GLY A 49 1.66 -0.31 12.15
CA GLY A 49 1.41 0.77 13.09
C GLY A 49 -0.03 1.18 12.94
N ASN A 50 -0.90 0.61 13.79
CA ASN A 50 -2.20 1.18 14.08
C ASN A 50 -1.97 2.51 14.83
N THR A 51 -1.57 3.54 14.09
CA THR A 51 -1.60 4.92 14.59
C THR A 51 -3.07 5.29 14.77
N ALA A 52 -3.40 6.12 15.76
CA ALA A 52 -4.78 6.54 15.97
C ALA A 52 -5.42 7.02 14.65
N ASN A 53 -6.64 6.56 14.36
CA ASN A 53 -7.40 6.87 13.15
C ASN A 53 -6.78 6.35 11.84
N THR A 54 -6.01 5.26 11.90
CA THR A 54 -5.53 4.55 10.70
C THR A 54 -6.05 3.11 10.67
N ALA A 55 -6.27 2.58 9.48
CA ALA A 55 -6.64 1.19 9.25
C ALA A 55 -5.83 0.64 8.07
N THR A 56 -5.38 -0.61 8.19
CA THR A 56 -4.68 -1.29 7.10
C THR A 56 -5.69 -1.74 6.05
N ILE A 57 -5.47 -1.36 4.79
CA ILE A 57 -6.34 -1.72 3.66
C ILE A 57 -5.69 -2.83 2.85
N THR A 58 -6.48 -3.84 2.51
CA THR A 58 -6.12 -4.88 1.53
C THR A 58 -7.00 -4.76 0.30
N VAL A 59 -6.40 -4.88 -0.88
CA VAL A 59 -7.12 -4.83 -2.16
C VAL A 59 -7.27 -6.23 -2.71
N GLY A 60 -8.51 -6.64 -3.01
CA GLY A 60 -8.83 -7.98 -3.51
C GLY A 60 -9.99 -7.99 -4.49
N THR A 61 -10.54 -9.18 -4.75
CA THR A 61 -11.70 -9.40 -5.65
C THR A 61 -13.05 -9.03 -5.03
N GLY A 62 -13.06 -8.63 -3.75
CA GLY A 62 -14.27 -8.26 -3.01
C GLY A 62 -15.35 -9.36 -2.98
N VAL A 63 -16.51 -9.02 -2.43
CA VAL A 63 -17.65 -9.95 -2.25
C VAL A 63 -18.40 -10.32 -3.55
N SER A 64 -18.14 -9.59 -4.65
CA SER A 64 -18.83 -9.79 -5.94
C SER A 64 -17.87 -10.10 -7.11
N ASN A 65 -16.63 -10.51 -6.82
CA ASN A 65 -15.58 -10.74 -7.83
C ASN A 65 -15.27 -9.51 -8.69
N VAL A 66 -15.50 -8.31 -8.14
CA VAL A 66 -15.05 -7.07 -8.74
C VAL A 66 -13.61 -6.86 -8.30
N ILE A 67 -12.68 -6.77 -9.24
CA ILE A 67 -11.27 -6.53 -8.90
C ILE A 67 -11.08 -5.13 -8.31
N ASN A 68 -9.96 -4.94 -7.60
CA ASN A 68 -9.55 -3.65 -7.04
C ASN A 68 -10.51 -3.08 -5.99
N ILE A 69 -11.12 -3.95 -5.18
CA ILE A 69 -12.00 -3.52 -4.08
C ILE A 69 -11.19 -3.34 -2.79
N PRO A 70 -11.16 -2.11 -2.21
CA PRO A 70 -10.51 -1.88 -0.94
C PRO A 70 -11.33 -2.50 0.19
N THR A 71 -10.65 -3.28 1.01
CA THR A 71 -11.25 -3.96 2.16
C THR A 71 -10.41 -3.78 3.43
N VAL A 72 -11.08 -3.85 4.57
CA VAL A 72 -10.46 -3.80 5.90
C VAL A 72 -11.00 -4.94 6.76
N SER A 73 -10.24 -5.30 7.80
CA SER A 73 -10.73 -6.16 8.88
C SER A 73 -11.12 -5.28 10.07
N VAL A 74 -12.34 -5.47 10.57
CA VAL A 74 -12.88 -4.72 11.71
C VAL A 74 -13.17 -5.65 12.87
N THR A 75 -12.85 -5.21 14.09
CA THR A 75 -13.21 -5.93 15.32
C THR A 75 -14.47 -5.31 15.90
N ILE A 76 -15.50 -6.13 16.11
CA ILE A 76 -16.82 -5.70 16.59
C ILE A 76 -17.15 -6.45 17.87
N CYS A 77 -17.52 -5.75 18.92
CA CYS A 77 -17.88 -6.34 20.20
C CYS A 77 -19.38 -6.26 20.45
N ALA A 78 -19.95 -7.30 21.07
CA ALA A 78 -21.36 -7.28 21.48
C ALA A 78 -21.57 -6.17 22.54
N PRO A 79 -22.69 -5.44 22.48
CA PRO A 79 -22.94 -4.29 23.36
C PRO A 79 -22.78 -4.62 24.85
N GLY A 80 -22.01 -3.81 25.57
CA GLY A 80 -21.78 -3.98 27.01
C GLY A 80 -20.88 -5.17 27.39
N THR A 81 -20.20 -5.80 26.43
CA THR A 81 -19.33 -6.96 26.68
C THR A 81 -17.96 -6.79 26.04
N SER A 82 -17.04 -7.70 26.39
CA SER A 82 -15.75 -7.90 25.71
C SER A 82 -15.77 -9.06 24.71
N ASN A 83 -16.97 -9.59 24.38
CA ASN A 83 -17.11 -10.63 23.38
C ASN A 83 -17.04 -9.98 21.99
N CYS A 84 -15.92 -10.19 21.29
CA CYS A 84 -15.62 -9.54 20.02
C CYS A 84 -15.39 -10.56 18.91
N GLN A 85 -15.81 -10.20 17.71
CA GLN A 85 -15.57 -10.92 16.47
C GLN A 85 -14.81 -10.03 15.49
N VAL A 86 -13.82 -10.61 14.82
CA VAL A 86 -13.20 -9.99 13.65
C VAL A 86 -14.07 -10.32 12.43
N VAL A 87 -14.44 -9.28 11.69
CA VAL A 87 -15.10 -9.40 10.39
C VAL A 87 -14.10 -8.97 9.32
N ASP A 88 -13.69 -9.92 8.50
CA ASP A 88 -12.74 -9.70 7.42
C ASP A 88 -13.44 -9.25 6.13
N HIS A 89 -12.66 -8.66 5.22
CA HIS A 89 -13.08 -8.28 3.88
C HIS A 89 -14.27 -7.30 3.85
N VAL A 90 -14.38 -6.40 4.83
CA VAL A 90 -15.41 -5.35 4.84
C VAL A 90 -15.04 -4.27 3.83
N LEU A 91 -15.97 -3.94 2.94
CA LEU A 91 -15.80 -2.91 1.91
C LEU A 91 -15.66 -1.51 2.53
N VAL A 92 -14.71 -0.72 2.03
CA VAL A 92 -14.56 0.70 2.39
C VAL A 92 -15.42 1.57 1.47
N ASP A 93 -16.53 2.10 1.98
CA ASP A 93 -17.43 3.00 1.25
C ASP A 93 -17.29 4.43 1.77
N THR A 94 -16.59 5.27 1.02
CA THR A 94 -16.37 6.68 1.38
C THR A 94 -17.58 7.57 1.12
N ALA A 95 -18.63 7.05 0.48
CA ALA A 95 -19.82 7.80 0.11
C ALA A 95 -21.04 7.47 0.99
N SER A 96 -20.85 6.70 2.07
CA SER A 96 -21.92 6.38 3.01
C SER A 96 -21.45 6.44 4.46
N TYR A 97 -22.42 6.23 5.36
CA TYR A 97 -22.20 6.21 6.80
C TYR A 97 -22.80 4.95 7.41
N GLY A 98 -22.15 4.47 8.47
CA GLY A 98 -22.55 3.28 9.23
C GLY A 98 -21.85 2.00 8.79
N LEU A 99 -22.10 0.94 9.55
CA LEU A 99 -21.58 -0.42 9.31
C LEU A 99 -22.74 -1.36 9.01
N ARG A 100 -22.63 -2.12 7.93
CA ARG A 100 -23.66 -3.07 7.46
C ARG A 100 -23.01 -4.44 7.33
N LEU A 101 -23.56 -5.42 8.03
CA LEU A 101 -23.07 -6.80 8.02
C LEU A 101 -24.15 -7.72 7.46
N PRO A 102 -23.76 -8.78 6.73
CA PRO A 102 -24.69 -9.86 6.45
C PRO A 102 -25.15 -10.49 7.78
N GLY A 103 -26.42 -10.86 7.85
CA GLY A 103 -26.94 -11.57 9.02
C GLY A 103 -26.25 -12.92 9.22
N PRO A 104 -26.35 -13.51 10.43
CA PRO A 104 -25.98 -14.91 10.61
C PRO A 104 -26.77 -15.79 9.63
N PRO A 105 -26.23 -16.97 9.27
CA PRO A 105 -26.98 -17.95 8.49
C PRO A 105 -28.28 -18.38 9.19
#